data_AF-A0A5M3M947-F1
#
_entry.id   AF-A0A5M3M947-F1
#
_cell.length_a   1.000
_cell.length_b   1.000
_cell.length_c   1.000
_cell.angle_alpha   90.00
_cell.angle_beta   90.00
_cell.angle_gamma   90.00
#
_symmetry.space_group_name_H-M   'P 1'
#
loop_
_entity.id
_entity.type
_entity.pdbx_description
1 polymer ?
#
loop_
_entity_poly.entity_id
_entity_poly.type
_entity_poly.pdbx_seq_one_letter_code
_entity_poly.pdbx_strand_id
1 'polypeptide(L)'
;MIANASTRTTFISSVQNTIQEYGLDGIDIDFEYPGAVERDAPATDTPNLTAFFEQVKSTLPDTTIISIATPAGYWFLKGFEIDKISSYVTYMNMMYYHGPWDTNVTDQAPVTNPQTSIVDITTSALLYTRAGIDLSIVNLGLAWYGRTFHLSDTSCQGYNCTMVGGGAPGVCTAASGILAMFEIQEMIANGNTPIYDSGSQTYWFDDSNGDLVTFDQADTWQDKVTFADQTCFGGTFIWSVDQIIPGYNGSTSLGGGAGSLGSYTAIEWNPNPYPASNVQSETFVGFGSTVVIPIPSSTTQIILGTDTISVGVGGTPVGSIPPTGVSLLNAITPTWTYNIIPPTSAATVTFTAPIGSPASYISAVAAPTSPGDPAQTVSGPNGD
;
A
#
# COMPACT_ATOMS: atom_id res chain seq x y z
N MET A 1 0.68 -26.88 -4.87
CA MET A 1 1.80 -26.60 -5.80
C MET A 1 3.08 -26.22 -5.05
N ILE A 2 3.07 -25.21 -4.18
CA ILE A 2 4.28 -24.73 -3.46
C ILE A 2 4.72 -25.56 -2.24
N ALA A 3 3.87 -26.49 -1.78
CA ALA A 3 3.98 -27.16 -0.48
C ALA A 3 5.30 -27.93 -0.22
N ASN A 4 5.99 -28.43 -1.24
CA ASN A 4 7.28 -29.10 -1.09
C ASN A 4 8.14 -28.97 -2.35
N ALA A 5 9.43 -29.29 -2.23
CA ALA A 5 10.40 -29.15 -3.31
C ALA A 5 10.02 -29.93 -4.57
N SER A 6 9.51 -31.15 -4.44
CA SER A 6 9.15 -32.00 -5.59
C SER A 6 8.00 -31.41 -6.41
N THR A 7 6.95 -30.92 -5.75
CA THR A 7 5.83 -30.29 -6.44
C THR A 7 6.22 -28.95 -7.06
N ARG A 8 7.11 -28.20 -6.41
CA ARG A 8 7.69 -26.97 -6.98
C ARG A 8 8.52 -27.25 -8.22
N THR A 9 9.42 -28.23 -8.18
CA THR A 9 10.21 -28.66 -9.35
C THR A 9 9.30 -29.02 -10.52
N THR A 10 8.23 -29.77 -10.26
CA THR A 10 7.28 -30.18 -11.30
C THR A 10 6.64 -28.96 -11.98
N PHE A 11 6.20 -27.97 -11.19
CA PHE A 11 5.62 -26.74 -11.73
C PHE A 11 6.65 -25.90 -12.48
N ILE A 12 7.83 -25.68 -11.89
CA ILE A 12 8.88 -24.84 -12.49
C ILE A 12 9.37 -25.43 -13.82
N SER A 13 9.52 -26.75 -13.92
CA SER A 13 9.81 -27.41 -15.21
C SER A 13 8.71 -27.20 -16.24
N SER A 14 7.43 -27.21 -15.82
CA SER A 14 6.31 -26.90 -16.71
C SER A 14 6.34 -25.45 -17.19
N VAL A 15 6.68 -24.50 -16.30
CA VAL A 15 6.86 -23.08 -16.64
C VAL A 15 7.98 -22.91 -17.64
N GLN A 16 9.14 -23.53 -17.40
CA GLN A 16 10.28 -23.46 -18.30
C GLN A 16 9.94 -23.96 -19.71
N ASN A 17 9.21 -25.08 -19.81
CA ASN A 17 8.74 -25.60 -21.10
C ASN A 17 7.76 -24.63 -21.77
N THR A 18 6.84 -24.03 -21.00
CA THR A 18 5.85 -23.07 -21.52
C THR A 18 6.54 -21.81 -22.05
N ILE A 19 7.50 -21.27 -21.32
CA ILE A 19 8.31 -20.11 -21.73
C ILE A 19 8.99 -20.40 -23.08
N GLN A 20 9.60 -21.58 -23.22
CA GLN A 20 10.28 -21.97 -24.46
C GLN A 20 9.32 -22.24 -25.63
N GLU A 21 8.22 -22.94 -25.37
CA GLU A 21 7.25 -23.33 -26.39
C GLU A 21 6.56 -22.11 -27.01
N TYR A 22 6.20 -21.12 -26.20
CA TYR A 22 5.46 -19.94 -26.63
C TYR A 22 6.34 -18.70 -26.85
N GLY A 23 7.65 -18.79 -26.59
CA GLY A 23 8.58 -17.68 -26.73
C GLY A 23 8.27 -16.51 -25.80
N LEU A 24 7.88 -16.81 -24.56
CA LEU A 24 7.59 -15.79 -23.54
C LEU A 24 8.89 -15.28 -22.90
N ASP A 25 8.87 -14.05 -22.41
CA ASP A 25 10.03 -13.44 -21.74
C ASP A 25 10.14 -13.81 -20.24
N GLY A 26 9.07 -14.37 -19.66
CA GLY A 26 9.01 -14.54 -18.22
C GLY A 26 7.72 -15.16 -17.67
N ILE A 27 7.56 -15.01 -16.36
CA ILE A 27 6.39 -15.44 -15.58
C ILE A 27 6.03 -14.37 -14.54
N ASP A 28 4.74 -14.05 -14.43
CA ASP A 28 4.16 -13.32 -13.30
C ASP A 28 3.45 -14.31 -12.38
N ILE A 29 3.63 -14.15 -11.07
CA ILE A 29 3.05 -15.03 -10.06
C ILE A 29 1.96 -14.29 -9.29
N ASP A 30 0.71 -14.67 -9.56
CA ASP A 30 -0.48 -14.02 -9.00
C ASP A 30 -1.14 -14.95 -7.97
N PHE A 31 -0.46 -15.18 -6.85
CA PHE A 31 -0.99 -16.01 -5.76
C PHE A 31 -1.84 -15.16 -4.81
N GLU A 32 -3.16 -15.36 -4.81
CA GLU A 32 -4.08 -14.63 -3.93
C GLU A 32 -4.79 -15.52 -2.88
N TYR A 33 -4.47 -15.46 -1.60
CA TYR A 33 -3.25 -14.91 -1.01
C TYR A 33 -2.68 -15.96 -0.04
N PRO A 34 -1.35 -16.12 0.04
CA PRO A 34 -0.71 -17.08 0.95
C PRO A 34 -1.11 -16.79 2.40
N GLY A 35 -1.55 -17.82 3.12
CA GLY A 35 -1.92 -17.71 4.55
C GLY A 35 -3.21 -16.92 4.83
N ALA A 36 -4.00 -16.55 3.81
CA ALA A 36 -5.32 -15.95 3.98
C ALA A 36 -6.34 -17.02 4.42
N VAL A 37 -6.77 -16.95 5.68
CA VAL A 37 -7.67 -17.92 6.31
C VAL A 37 -9.05 -17.94 5.66
N GLU A 38 -9.52 -16.80 5.16
CA GLU A 38 -10.76 -16.62 4.42
C GLU A 38 -10.75 -17.26 3.02
N ARG A 39 -9.58 -17.69 2.55
CA ARG A 39 -9.39 -18.45 1.31
C ARG A 39 -8.92 -19.88 1.57
N ASP A 40 -9.10 -20.37 2.80
CA ASP A 40 -8.64 -21.69 3.25
C ASP A 40 -7.13 -21.94 3.00
N ALA A 41 -6.32 -20.87 2.96
CA ALA A 41 -4.90 -20.96 2.69
C ALA A 41 -4.12 -21.28 3.98
N PRO A 42 -3.29 -22.33 4.02
CA PRO A 42 -2.53 -22.69 5.21
C PRO A 42 -1.43 -21.65 5.50
N ALA A 43 -1.13 -21.41 6.78
CA ALA A 43 -0.03 -20.54 7.19
C ALA A 43 1.34 -20.99 6.66
N THR A 44 1.50 -22.26 6.27
CA THR A 44 2.72 -22.75 5.63
C THR A 44 2.94 -22.19 4.23
N ASP A 45 1.94 -21.59 3.60
CA ASP A 45 2.08 -20.99 2.27
C ASP A 45 3.07 -19.83 2.27
N THR A 46 3.14 -19.02 3.33
CA THR A 46 4.07 -17.89 3.45
C THR A 46 5.54 -18.31 3.23
N PRO A 47 6.14 -19.19 4.06
CA PRO A 47 7.52 -19.63 3.83
C PRO A 47 7.67 -20.53 2.58
N ASN A 48 6.61 -21.25 2.17
CA ASN A 48 6.66 -22.09 0.96
C ASN A 48 6.69 -21.26 -0.33
N LEU A 49 6.06 -20.08 -0.33
CA LEU A 49 6.09 -19.15 -1.46
C LEU A 49 7.48 -18.54 -1.61
N THR A 50 8.14 -18.17 -0.50
CA THR A 50 9.55 -17.74 -0.51
C THR A 50 10.47 -18.81 -1.09
N ALA A 51 10.35 -20.05 -0.60
CA ALA A 51 11.11 -21.18 -1.11
C ALA A 51 10.80 -21.49 -2.59
N PHE A 52 9.60 -21.13 -3.05
CA PHE A 52 9.23 -21.22 -4.47
C PHE A 52 9.95 -20.18 -5.32
N PHE A 53 9.99 -18.91 -4.92
CA PHE A 53 10.72 -17.88 -5.65
C PHE A 53 12.23 -18.13 -5.69
N GLU A 54 12.83 -18.58 -4.58
CA GLU A 54 14.24 -19.00 -4.55
C GLU A 54 14.50 -20.11 -5.59
N GLN A 55 13.59 -21.09 -5.67
CA GLN A 55 13.72 -22.20 -6.61
C GLN A 55 13.47 -21.79 -8.06
N VAL A 56 12.52 -20.88 -8.31
CA VAL A 56 12.28 -20.29 -9.64
C VAL A 56 13.55 -19.57 -10.11
N LYS A 57 14.10 -18.68 -9.28
CA LYS A 57 15.29 -17.89 -9.61
C LYS A 57 16.53 -18.74 -9.86
N SER A 58 16.68 -19.86 -9.14
CA SER A 58 17.82 -20.77 -9.32
C SER A 58 17.67 -21.75 -10.50
N THR A 59 16.45 -21.97 -11.00
CA THR A 59 16.18 -22.95 -12.07
C THR A 59 16.01 -22.29 -13.44
N LEU A 60 15.34 -21.14 -13.50
CA LEU A 60 15.10 -20.43 -14.76
C LEU A 60 16.36 -19.66 -15.19
N PRO A 61 16.59 -19.46 -16.51
CA PRO A 61 17.70 -18.64 -17.00
C PRO A 61 17.70 -17.24 -16.38
N ASP A 62 18.88 -16.66 -16.14
CA ASP A 62 19.02 -15.31 -15.57
C ASP A 62 18.35 -14.20 -16.39
N THR A 63 18.12 -14.44 -17.68
CA THR A 63 17.40 -13.52 -18.58
C THR A 63 15.89 -13.55 -18.43
N THR A 64 15.35 -14.50 -17.65
CA THR A 64 13.90 -14.67 -17.49
C THR A 64 13.34 -13.58 -16.57
N ILE A 65 12.31 -12.88 -17.01
CA ILE A 65 11.58 -11.95 -16.16
C ILE A 65 10.76 -12.76 -15.15
N ILE A 66 10.92 -12.46 -13.87
CA ILE A 66 10.15 -13.08 -12.79
C ILE A 66 9.47 -11.94 -12.05
N SER A 67 8.15 -11.87 -12.11
CA SER A 67 7.39 -10.87 -11.36
C SER A 67 6.38 -11.52 -10.42
N ILE A 68 5.82 -10.69 -9.55
CA ILE A 68 4.80 -11.10 -8.59
C ILE A 68 3.74 -10.00 -8.47
N ALA A 69 2.46 -10.37 -8.57
CA ALA A 69 1.38 -9.51 -8.15
C ALA A 69 1.22 -9.59 -6.63
N THR A 70 1.30 -8.44 -5.97
CA THR A 70 1.33 -8.32 -4.51
C THR A 70 0.20 -7.43 -4.02
N PRO A 71 -0.49 -7.79 -2.92
CA PRO A 71 -1.56 -6.95 -2.39
C PRO A 71 -1.00 -5.67 -1.80
N ALA A 72 -1.82 -4.63 -1.79
CA ALA A 72 -1.44 -3.35 -1.20
C ALA A 72 -1.85 -3.22 0.29
N GLY A 73 -2.86 -3.96 0.73
CA GLY A 73 -3.32 -3.95 2.12
C GLY A 73 -2.53 -4.89 3.04
N TYR A 74 -2.19 -4.43 4.25
CA TYR A 74 -1.44 -5.22 5.24
C TYR A 74 -2.04 -6.60 5.51
N TRP A 75 -3.38 -6.69 5.56
CA TRP A 75 -4.07 -7.93 5.90
C TRP A 75 -3.67 -9.11 5.01
N PHE A 76 -3.52 -8.88 3.71
CA PHE A 76 -3.06 -9.89 2.75
C PHE A 76 -1.54 -9.86 2.59
N LEU A 77 -0.92 -8.67 2.64
CA LEU A 77 0.53 -8.51 2.44
C LEU A 77 1.35 -9.24 3.51
N LYS A 78 0.85 -9.36 4.75
CA LYS A 78 1.51 -10.11 5.83
C LYS A 78 1.75 -11.59 5.49
N GLY A 79 1.04 -12.14 4.50
CA GLY A 79 1.22 -13.49 4.00
C GLY A 79 2.45 -13.66 3.09
N PHE A 80 3.09 -12.56 2.69
CA PHE A 80 4.24 -12.55 1.80
C PHE A 80 5.49 -12.08 2.54
N GLU A 81 6.57 -12.85 2.47
CA GLU A 81 7.90 -12.41 2.93
C GLU A 81 8.57 -11.57 1.83
N ILE A 82 7.96 -10.42 1.50
CA ILE A 82 8.40 -9.56 0.38
C ILE A 82 9.85 -9.11 0.53
N ASP A 83 10.34 -8.94 1.77
CA ASP A 83 11.73 -8.64 2.11
C ASP A 83 12.68 -9.69 1.52
N LYS A 84 12.30 -10.97 1.58
CA LYS A 84 13.07 -12.09 1.01
C LYS A 84 12.80 -12.26 -0.48
N ILE A 85 11.53 -12.21 -0.88
CA ILE A 85 11.09 -12.43 -2.27
C ILE A 85 11.70 -11.38 -3.20
N SER A 86 11.91 -10.14 -2.74
CA SER A 86 12.52 -9.05 -3.51
C SER A 86 13.84 -9.42 -4.19
N SER A 87 14.65 -10.28 -3.56
CA SER A 87 15.93 -10.74 -4.09
C SER A 87 15.82 -11.75 -5.24
N TYR A 88 14.63 -12.29 -5.48
CA TYR A 88 14.36 -13.35 -6.46
C TYR A 88 13.54 -12.89 -7.67
N VAL A 89 12.96 -11.69 -7.59
CA VAL A 89 12.08 -11.13 -8.62
C VAL A 89 12.75 -9.98 -9.36
N THR A 90 12.32 -9.74 -10.60
CA THR A 90 12.68 -8.58 -11.40
C THR A 90 11.93 -7.34 -10.94
N TYR A 91 10.63 -7.47 -10.68
CA TYR A 91 9.77 -6.41 -10.14
C TYR A 91 8.52 -6.99 -9.48
N MET A 92 7.80 -6.17 -8.70
CA MET A 92 6.53 -6.47 -8.06
C MET A 92 5.43 -5.58 -8.64
N ASN A 93 4.24 -6.13 -8.86
CA ASN A 93 3.06 -5.39 -9.29
C ASN A 93 2.14 -5.18 -8.07
N MET A 94 2.10 -3.98 -7.49
CA MET A 94 1.31 -3.68 -6.30
C MET A 94 -0.18 -3.45 -6.67
N MET A 95 -1.02 -4.42 -6.34
CA MET A 95 -2.47 -4.39 -6.56
C MET A 95 -3.19 -3.65 -5.43
N TYR A 96 -3.58 -2.40 -5.69
CA TYR A 96 -4.39 -1.61 -4.76
C TYR A 96 -5.79 -1.34 -5.33
N TYR A 97 -6.77 -2.12 -4.87
CA TYR A 97 -8.19 -1.95 -5.23
C TYR A 97 -9.09 -2.28 -4.03
N HIS A 98 -10.06 -1.43 -3.72
CA HIS A 98 -11.20 -1.80 -2.88
C HIS A 98 -12.24 -2.59 -3.67
N GLY A 99 -13.16 -3.27 -2.98
CA GLY A 99 -14.25 -3.94 -3.67
C GLY A 99 -15.25 -4.61 -2.73
N PRO A 100 -16.32 -5.23 -3.27
CA PRO A 100 -17.41 -5.74 -2.46
C PRO A 100 -17.03 -6.84 -1.47
N TRP A 101 -15.90 -7.51 -1.68
CA TRP A 101 -15.37 -8.50 -0.74
C TRP A 101 -14.99 -7.87 0.61
N ASP A 102 -14.83 -6.54 0.71
CA ASP A 102 -14.59 -5.82 1.96
C ASP A 102 -15.74 -6.03 2.97
N THR A 103 -16.93 -6.46 2.52
CA THR A 103 -18.03 -6.90 3.39
C THR A 103 -17.69 -8.10 4.27
N ASN A 104 -16.69 -8.90 3.88
CA ASN A 104 -16.30 -10.13 4.57
C ASN A 104 -14.97 -9.98 5.33
N VAL A 105 -14.40 -8.78 5.40
CA VAL A 105 -13.16 -8.53 6.13
C VAL A 105 -13.47 -8.32 7.60
N THR A 106 -12.93 -9.19 8.45
CA THR A 106 -13.06 -9.08 9.91
C THR A 106 -12.52 -7.74 10.40
N ASP A 107 -13.23 -7.10 11.34
CA ASP A 107 -12.88 -5.81 11.94
C ASP A 107 -12.92 -4.58 11.01
N GLN A 108 -13.50 -4.71 9.82
CA GLN A 108 -13.81 -3.58 8.93
C GLN A 108 -15.32 -3.36 8.83
N ALA A 109 -15.74 -2.10 8.85
CA ALA A 109 -17.14 -1.76 8.59
C ALA A 109 -17.44 -2.03 7.09
N PRO A 110 -18.57 -2.65 6.74
CA PRO A 110 -18.95 -2.94 5.36
C PRO A 110 -19.46 -1.65 4.71
N VAL A 111 -18.57 -0.70 4.47
CA VAL A 111 -18.89 0.60 3.86
C VAL A 111 -18.23 0.75 2.50
N THR A 112 -18.83 1.56 1.64
CA THR A 112 -18.29 1.90 0.34
C THR A 112 -16.99 2.69 0.48
N ASN A 113 -15.97 2.27 -0.27
CA ASN A 113 -14.69 2.95 -0.34
C ASN A 113 -14.39 3.34 -1.80
N PRO A 114 -13.62 4.43 -2.01
CA PRO A 114 -13.03 4.72 -3.31
C PRO A 114 -12.22 3.51 -3.80
N GLN A 115 -12.37 3.11 -5.06
CA GLN A 115 -11.67 1.93 -5.57
C GLN A 115 -10.15 2.06 -5.46
N THR A 116 -9.61 3.23 -5.76
CA THR A 116 -8.18 3.51 -5.92
C THR A 116 -7.81 4.81 -5.21
N SER A 117 -8.13 4.95 -3.93
CA SER A 117 -7.77 6.15 -3.14
C SER A 117 -6.27 6.40 -3.07
N ILE A 118 -5.84 7.64 -3.36
CA ILE A 118 -4.44 8.05 -3.27
C ILE A 118 -3.90 7.99 -1.83
N VAL A 119 -4.76 8.22 -0.84
CA VAL A 119 -4.41 8.16 0.59
C VAL A 119 -4.03 6.74 0.98
N ASP A 120 -4.78 5.78 0.48
CA ASP A 120 -4.55 4.38 0.76
C ASP A 120 -3.38 3.83 -0.06
N ILE A 121 -3.23 4.24 -1.33
CA ILE A 121 -2.01 3.98 -2.13
C ILE A 121 -0.77 4.46 -1.37
N THR A 122 -0.82 5.66 -0.80
CA THR A 122 0.28 6.22 0.01
C THR A 122 0.56 5.35 1.24
N THR A 123 -0.51 4.90 1.92
CA THR A 123 -0.40 4.00 3.08
C THR A 123 0.20 2.66 2.69
N SER A 124 -0.16 2.11 1.53
CA SER A 124 0.39 0.87 0.99
C SER A 124 1.85 1.01 0.60
N ALA A 125 2.25 2.10 -0.07
CA ALA A 125 3.65 2.37 -0.38
C ALA A 125 4.52 2.38 0.89
N LEU A 126 4.01 2.94 1.99
CA LEU A 126 4.66 2.91 3.30
C LEU A 126 4.82 1.48 3.86
N LEU A 127 3.93 0.54 3.56
CA LEU A 127 4.09 -0.85 4.00
C LEU A 127 5.27 -1.53 3.29
N TYR A 128 5.44 -1.27 2.00
CA TYR A 128 6.54 -1.83 1.20
C TYR A 128 7.88 -1.30 1.67
N THR A 129 8.01 0.02 1.85
CA THR A 129 9.28 0.59 2.33
C THR A 129 9.61 0.20 3.75
N ARG A 130 8.61 0.01 4.63
CA ARG A 130 8.84 -0.56 5.96
C ARG A 130 9.33 -1.99 5.93
N ALA A 131 8.94 -2.77 4.94
CA ALA A 131 9.46 -4.12 4.71
C ALA A 131 10.85 -4.10 4.04
N GLY A 132 11.47 -2.93 3.86
CA GLY A 132 12.79 -2.79 3.24
C GLY A 132 12.79 -2.87 1.72
N ILE A 133 11.62 -2.75 1.08
CA ILE A 133 11.51 -2.80 -0.38
C ILE A 133 11.84 -1.44 -0.97
N ASP A 134 12.78 -1.42 -1.92
CA ASP A 134 12.99 -0.28 -2.79
C ASP A 134 11.81 -0.19 -3.78
N LEU A 135 11.11 0.95 -3.80
CA LEU A 135 9.99 1.14 -4.71
C LEU A 135 10.42 1.13 -6.18
N SER A 136 11.72 1.28 -6.49
CA SER A 136 12.24 1.19 -7.86
C SER A 136 12.00 -0.18 -8.52
N ILE A 137 11.70 -1.22 -7.74
CA ILE A 137 11.30 -2.54 -8.23
C ILE A 137 9.79 -2.80 -8.09
N VAL A 138 8.99 -1.81 -7.69
CA VAL A 138 7.54 -1.92 -7.52
C VAL A 138 6.84 -1.10 -8.58
N ASN A 139 5.87 -1.69 -9.27
CA ASN A 139 4.97 -1.01 -10.19
C ASN A 139 3.65 -0.71 -9.48
N LEU A 140 3.21 0.55 -9.54
CA LEU A 140 1.90 0.96 -9.01
C LEU A 140 0.77 0.47 -9.92
N GLY A 141 -0.20 -0.26 -9.37
CA GLY A 141 -1.36 -0.73 -10.10
C GLY A 141 -2.40 0.36 -10.39
N LEU A 142 -2.85 0.43 -11.63
CA LEU A 142 -3.94 1.27 -12.11
C LEU A 142 -5.08 0.39 -12.66
N ALA A 143 -6.30 0.90 -12.62
CA ALA A 143 -7.49 0.17 -13.04
C ALA A 143 -8.16 0.80 -14.27
N TRP A 144 -8.35 0.00 -15.32
CA TRP A 144 -9.23 0.31 -16.46
C TRP A 144 -10.67 -0.20 -16.23
N TYR A 145 -11.09 -0.23 -14.97
CA TYR A 145 -12.44 -0.58 -14.55
C TYR A 145 -12.82 0.22 -13.31
N GLY A 146 -14.13 0.25 -13.04
CA GLY A 146 -14.73 0.73 -11.81
C GLY A 146 -15.18 -0.41 -10.90
N ARG A 147 -15.30 -0.13 -9.60
CA ARG A 147 -15.97 -0.99 -8.63
C ARG A 147 -17.36 -0.48 -8.36
N THR A 148 -18.27 -1.42 -8.17
CA THR A 148 -19.67 -1.11 -7.87
C THR A 148 -20.11 -1.72 -6.55
N PHE A 149 -20.95 -1.01 -5.81
CA PHE A 149 -21.42 -1.44 -4.49
C PHE A 149 -22.92 -1.29 -4.38
N HIS A 150 -23.60 -2.35 -3.96
CA HIS A 150 -25.02 -2.30 -3.64
C HIS A 150 -25.21 -1.80 -2.21
N LEU A 151 -25.96 -0.71 -2.05
CA LEU A 151 -26.13 -0.04 -0.76
C LEU A 151 -27.31 -0.62 0.02
N SER A 152 -27.19 -0.68 1.35
CA SER A 152 -28.34 -1.03 2.21
C SER A 152 -29.41 0.06 2.24
N ASP A 153 -29.00 1.31 2.01
CA ASP A 153 -29.85 2.50 2.00
C ASP A 153 -29.47 3.37 0.81
N THR A 154 -30.31 3.39 -0.22
CA THR A 154 -30.09 4.16 -1.46
C THR A 154 -30.24 5.67 -1.28
N SER A 155 -30.62 6.15 -0.10
CA SER A 155 -30.56 7.57 0.24
C SER A 155 -29.17 8.03 0.69
N CYS A 156 -28.29 7.09 1.06
CA CYS A 156 -26.87 7.36 1.26
C CYS A 156 -26.18 7.42 -0.10
N GLN A 157 -25.33 8.42 -0.31
CA GLN A 157 -24.64 8.65 -1.58
C GLN A 157 -23.13 8.70 -1.37
N GLY A 158 -22.38 8.15 -2.32
CA GLY A 158 -20.92 8.20 -2.32
C GLY A 158 -20.27 7.23 -1.34
N TYR A 159 -19.16 7.67 -0.75
CA TYR A 159 -18.34 6.86 0.14
C TYR A 159 -18.87 6.83 1.58
N ASN A 160 -18.41 5.84 2.34
CA ASN A 160 -18.81 5.60 3.73
C ASN A 160 -20.30 5.25 3.90
N CYS A 161 -20.94 4.77 2.83
CA CYS A 161 -22.29 4.22 2.86
C CYS A 161 -22.26 2.72 3.15
N THR A 162 -23.14 2.22 3.99
CA THR A 162 -23.23 0.78 4.26
C THR A 162 -23.58 0.02 2.98
N MET A 163 -22.72 -0.90 2.60
CA MET A 163 -22.90 -1.80 1.46
C MET A 163 -23.31 -3.20 1.92
N VAL A 164 -24.03 -3.92 1.06
CA VAL A 164 -24.44 -5.31 1.29
C VAL A 164 -23.86 -6.28 0.26
N GLY A 165 -23.09 -5.76 -0.70
CA GLY A 165 -22.46 -6.54 -1.75
C GLY A 165 -22.06 -5.70 -2.95
N GLY A 166 -21.78 -6.37 -4.07
CA GLY A 166 -21.45 -5.72 -5.33
C GLY A 166 -22.69 -5.17 -6.02
N GLY A 167 -22.52 -4.09 -6.78
CA GLY A 167 -23.59 -3.57 -7.63
C GLY A 167 -23.97 -4.53 -8.75
N ALA A 168 -25.01 -4.17 -9.49
CA ALA A 168 -25.53 -4.97 -10.60
C ALA A 168 -24.44 -5.30 -11.65
N PRO A 169 -24.46 -6.50 -12.25
CA PRO A 169 -23.55 -6.86 -13.33
C PRO A 169 -23.68 -5.94 -14.55
N GLY A 170 -22.55 -5.54 -15.12
CA GLY A 170 -22.51 -4.87 -16.42
C GLY A 170 -22.95 -5.78 -17.57
N VAL A 171 -23.34 -5.18 -18.69
CA VAL A 171 -23.82 -5.90 -19.88
C VAL A 171 -22.73 -6.77 -20.51
N CYS A 172 -21.48 -6.32 -20.47
CA CYS A 172 -20.33 -7.00 -21.05
C CYS A 172 -19.49 -7.73 -20.00
N THR A 173 -19.21 -7.07 -18.85
CA THR A 173 -18.46 -7.72 -17.76
C THR A 173 -19.22 -8.88 -17.14
N ALA A 174 -20.56 -8.82 -17.13
CA ALA A 174 -21.45 -9.86 -16.61
C ALA A 174 -21.09 -10.36 -15.20
N ALA A 175 -20.44 -9.51 -14.41
CA ALA A 175 -19.97 -9.80 -13.06
C ALA A 175 -20.43 -8.70 -12.11
N SER A 176 -21.01 -9.09 -10.98
CA SER A 176 -21.41 -8.13 -9.94
C SER A 176 -20.18 -7.47 -9.32
N GLY A 177 -20.29 -6.18 -8.99
CA GLY A 177 -19.24 -5.47 -8.28
C GLY A 177 -18.12 -4.89 -9.13
N ILE A 178 -18.23 -4.96 -10.45
CA ILE A 178 -17.22 -4.46 -11.39
C ILE A 178 -17.89 -4.01 -12.69
N LEU A 179 -17.40 -2.91 -13.25
CA LEU A 179 -17.76 -2.43 -14.57
C LEU A 179 -16.48 -2.09 -15.33
N ALA A 180 -16.36 -2.55 -16.57
CA ALA A 180 -15.26 -2.13 -17.43
C ALA A 180 -15.35 -0.62 -17.68
N MET A 181 -14.23 0.06 -17.92
CA MET A 181 -14.25 1.51 -18.13
C MET A 181 -15.18 1.89 -19.30
N PHE A 182 -15.25 1.10 -20.36
CA PHE A 182 -16.18 1.39 -21.46
C PHE A 182 -17.67 1.34 -21.06
N GLU A 183 -18.05 0.48 -20.10
CA GLU A 183 -19.43 0.42 -19.58
C GLU A 183 -19.74 1.69 -18.77
N ILE A 184 -18.77 2.13 -17.96
CA ILE A 184 -18.91 3.37 -17.17
C ILE A 184 -19.01 4.59 -18.09
N GLN A 185 -18.20 4.64 -19.15
CA GLN A 185 -18.27 5.73 -20.14
C GLN A 185 -19.61 5.75 -20.88
N GLU A 186 -20.20 4.59 -21.17
CA GLU A 186 -21.56 4.50 -21.72
C GLU A 186 -22.61 4.99 -20.72
N MET A 187 -22.49 4.64 -19.43
CA MET A 187 -23.38 5.16 -18.38
C MET A 187 -23.30 6.68 -18.26
N ILE A 188 -22.11 7.26 -18.35
CA ILE A 188 -21.90 8.72 -18.35
C ILE A 188 -22.54 9.35 -19.59
N ALA A 189 -22.32 8.78 -20.78
CA ALA A 189 -22.93 9.25 -22.03
C ALA A 189 -24.47 9.20 -21.97
N ASN A 190 -25.03 8.27 -21.19
CA ASN A 190 -26.47 8.12 -20.96
C ASN A 190 -27.03 8.94 -19.78
N GLY A 191 -26.23 9.85 -19.21
CA GLY A 191 -26.71 10.88 -18.28
C GLY A 191 -26.27 10.74 -16.82
N ASN A 192 -25.50 9.71 -16.46
CA ASN A 192 -24.86 9.67 -15.15
C ASN A 192 -23.81 10.79 -15.04
N THR A 193 -23.77 11.49 -13.91
CA THR A 193 -22.87 12.64 -13.70
C THR A 193 -21.79 12.27 -12.67
N PRO A 194 -20.54 12.05 -13.10
CA PRO A 194 -19.44 11.78 -12.18
C PRO A 194 -19.18 12.94 -11.22
N ILE A 195 -18.94 12.60 -9.95
CA ILE A 195 -18.54 13.51 -8.88
C ILE A 195 -17.07 13.22 -8.56
N TYR A 196 -16.23 14.24 -8.63
CA TYR A 196 -14.83 14.16 -8.23
C TYR A 196 -14.71 14.24 -6.71
N ASP A 197 -14.05 13.27 -6.09
CA ASP A 197 -13.65 13.33 -4.70
C ASP A 197 -12.17 13.70 -4.59
N SER A 198 -11.90 14.94 -4.17
CA SER A 198 -10.51 15.44 -4.06
C SER A 198 -9.70 14.78 -2.95
N GLY A 199 -10.36 14.14 -1.97
CA GLY A 199 -9.69 13.47 -0.86
C GLY A 199 -9.03 12.17 -1.30
N SER A 200 -9.76 11.35 -2.04
CA SER A 200 -9.29 10.07 -2.60
C SER A 200 -8.69 10.20 -3.99
N GLN A 201 -8.91 11.32 -4.70
CA GLN A 201 -8.58 11.50 -6.11
C GLN A 201 -9.18 10.36 -6.96
N THR A 202 -10.50 10.18 -6.82
CA THR A 202 -11.29 9.28 -7.65
C THR A 202 -12.61 9.93 -8.03
N TYR A 203 -13.29 9.32 -9.00
CA TYR A 203 -14.66 9.69 -9.34
C TYR A 203 -15.64 8.66 -8.81
N TRP A 204 -16.87 9.12 -8.60
CA TRP A 204 -18.00 8.26 -8.32
C TRP A 204 -19.32 8.85 -8.82
N PHE A 205 -20.34 8.00 -8.96
CA PHE A 205 -21.75 8.40 -9.06
C PHE A 205 -22.61 7.24 -8.56
N ASP A 206 -23.85 7.52 -8.17
CA ASP A 206 -24.84 6.47 -7.92
C ASP A 206 -25.66 6.23 -9.21
N ASP A 207 -25.79 4.96 -9.61
CA ASP A 207 -26.52 4.59 -10.82
C ASP A 207 -28.05 4.65 -10.61
N SER A 208 -28.83 4.30 -11.65
CA SER A 208 -30.29 4.31 -11.57
C SER A 208 -30.88 3.28 -10.58
N ASN A 209 -30.11 2.29 -10.15
CA ASN A 209 -30.49 1.30 -9.14
C ASN A 209 -30.13 1.74 -7.72
N GLY A 210 -29.39 2.85 -7.57
CA GLY A 210 -28.82 3.30 -6.31
C GLY A 210 -27.54 2.56 -5.93
N ASP A 211 -26.88 1.91 -6.89
CA ASP A 211 -25.57 1.32 -6.70
C ASP A 211 -24.50 2.40 -6.88
N LEU A 212 -23.54 2.46 -5.95
CA LEU A 212 -22.37 3.30 -6.11
C LEU A 212 -21.48 2.74 -7.21
N VAL A 213 -21.05 3.56 -8.15
CA VAL A 213 -19.97 3.27 -9.11
C VAL A 213 -18.80 4.19 -8.77
N THR A 214 -17.62 3.63 -8.49
CA THR A 214 -16.39 4.40 -8.26
C THR A 214 -15.28 3.93 -9.18
N PHE A 215 -14.53 4.88 -9.73
CA PHE A 215 -13.59 4.65 -10.82
C PHE A 215 -12.60 5.79 -10.95
N ASP A 216 -11.67 5.63 -11.88
CA ASP A 216 -10.70 6.64 -12.26
C ASP A 216 -11.04 7.31 -13.59
N GLN A 217 -10.64 8.57 -13.75
CA GLN A 217 -10.60 9.28 -15.02
C GLN A 217 -9.17 9.72 -15.36
N ALA A 218 -9.01 10.36 -16.52
CA ALA A 218 -7.69 10.72 -17.06
C ALA A 218 -6.86 11.62 -16.11
N ASP A 219 -7.52 12.53 -15.41
CA ASP A 219 -6.92 13.42 -14.41
C ASP A 219 -6.48 12.65 -13.15
N THR A 220 -7.34 11.81 -12.57
CA THR A 220 -6.97 11.02 -11.37
C THR A 220 -5.91 9.96 -11.66
N TRP A 221 -5.90 9.43 -12.89
CA TRP A 221 -4.79 8.62 -13.39
C TRP A 221 -3.49 9.41 -13.47
N GLN A 222 -3.52 10.61 -14.03
CA GLN A 222 -2.35 11.45 -14.11
C GLN A 222 -1.82 11.82 -12.72
N ASP A 223 -2.70 12.05 -11.75
CA ASP A 223 -2.30 12.29 -10.36
C ASP A 223 -1.57 11.07 -9.75
N LYS A 224 -2.07 9.86 -10.00
CA LYS A 224 -1.45 8.59 -9.53
C LYS A 224 -0.14 8.26 -10.22
N VAL A 225 -0.04 8.51 -11.53
CA VAL A 225 1.22 8.40 -12.27
C VAL A 225 2.24 9.40 -11.71
N THR A 226 1.81 10.65 -11.48
CA THR A 226 2.67 11.68 -10.88
C THR A 226 3.11 11.29 -9.48
N PHE A 227 2.24 10.69 -8.68
CA PHE A 227 2.60 10.15 -7.37
C PHE A 227 3.65 9.04 -7.50
N ALA A 228 3.47 8.09 -8.41
CA ALA A 228 4.44 7.02 -8.67
C ALA A 228 5.82 7.59 -9.05
N ASP A 229 5.84 8.58 -9.94
CA ASP A 229 7.06 9.29 -10.36
C ASP A 229 7.74 10.00 -9.18
N GLN A 230 6.98 10.69 -8.33
CA GLN A 230 7.50 11.43 -7.18
C GLN A 230 7.97 10.54 -6.02
N THR A 231 7.52 9.29 -5.97
CA THR A 231 7.83 8.33 -4.91
C THR A 231 8.75 7.20 -5.36
N CYS A 232 9.37 7.35 -6.54
CA CYS A 232 10.37 6.42 -7.09
C CYS A 232 9.84 5.00 -7.31
N PHE A 233 8.56 4.83 -7.65
CA PHE A 233 8.09 3.54 -8.17
C PHE A 233 8.85 3.18 -9.45
N GLY A 234 9.12 1.88 -9.66
CA GLY A 234 9.73 1.36 -10.89
C GLY A 234 8.89 1.61 -12.14
N GLY A 235 7.58 1.83 -11.95
CA GLY A 235 6.65 2.23 -12.99
C GLY A 235 5.20 2.04 -12.55
N THR A 236 4.34 1.79 -13.52
CA THR A 236 2.93 1.48 -13.32
C THR A 236 2.55 0.24 -14.12
N PHE A 237 1.59 -0.54 -13.64
CA PHE A 237 0.92 -1.58 -14.44
C PHE A 237 -0.59 -1.34 -14.45
N ILE A 238 -1.29 -1.94 -15.41
CA ILE A 238 -2.73 -1.70 -15.59
C ILE A 238 -3.49 -3.02 -15.58
N TRP A 239 -4.55 -3.08 -14.78
CA TRP A 239 -5.58 -4.13 -14.87
C TRP A 239 -6.88 -3.55 -15.43
N SER A 240 -7.37 -3.95 -16.61
CA SER A 240 -6.68 -4.68 -17.67
C SER A 240 -6.98 -4.08 -19.05
N VAL A 241 -6.12 -4.38 -20.04
CA VAL A 241 -6.13 -3.75 -21.38
C VAL A 241 -7.43 -3.93 -22.16
N ASP A 242 -8.17 -5.00 -21.90
CA ASP A 242 -9.45 -5.34 -22.54
C ASP A 242 -10.65 -4.52 -22.03
N GLN A 243 -10.47 -3.71 -20.97
CA GLN A 243 -11.56 -3.00 -20.31
C GLN A 243 -11.75 -1.57 -20.82
N ILE A 244 -11.02 -1.19 -21.87
CA ILE A 244 -11.21 0.04 -22.63
C ILE A 244 -11.53 -0.28 -24.10
N ILE A 245 -12.24 0.61 -24.78
CA ILE A 245 -12.40 0.56 -26.24
C ILE A 245 -11.31 1.44 -26.87
N PRO A 246 -10.36 0.87 -27.65
CA PRO A 246 -9.37 1.67 -28.36
C PRO A 246 -10.03 2.73 -29.25
N GLY A 247 -9.73 4.01 -29.00
CA GLY A 247 -10.21 5.12 -29.83
C GLY A 247 -11.60 5.66 -29.48
N TYR A 248 -12.30 5.12 -28.48
CA TYR A 248 -13.52 5.73 -27.95
C TYR A 248 -13.17 6.93 -27.06
N ASN A 249 -13.76 8.10 -27.31
CA ASN A 249 -13.57 9.35 -26.53
C ASN A 249 -12.12 9.80 -26.28
N GLY A 250 -11.24 9.68 -27.28
CA GLY A 250 -9.86 10.18 -27.13
C GLY A 250 -8.98 9.31 -26.23
N SER A 251 -9.27 8.01 -26.11
CA SER A 251 -8.48 7.03 -25.33
C SER A 251 -6.98 6.94 -25.68
N THR A 252 -6.51 7.69 -26.68
CA THR A 252 -5.07 7.98 -26.86
C THR A 252 -4.47 8.82 -25.72
N SER A 253 -5.30 9.42 -24.85
CA SER A 253 -4.85 10.23 -23.70
C SER A 253 -4.99 9.52 -22.34
N LEU A 254 -5.40 8.25 -22.28
CA LEU A 254 -5.35 7.45 -21.04
C LEU A 254 -3.91 6.96 -20.80
N GLY A 255 -2.99 7.92 -20.65
CA GLY A 255 -1.68 7.75 -20.02
C GLY A 255 -0.71 6.80 -20.71
N GLY A 256 -0.20 7.18 -21.89
CA GLY A 256 1.07 6.65 -22.38
C GLY A 256 2.23 7.17 -21.53
N GLY A 257 2.40 6.64 -20.32
CA GLY A 257 3.44 7.00 -19.34
C GLY A 257 4.85 6.52 -19.70
N ALA A 258 5.23 6.54 -20.97
CA ALA A 258 6.62 6.34 -21.39
C ALA A 258 7.28 7.70 -21.65
N GLY A 259 7.24 8.60 -20.66
CA GLY A 259 8.03 9.82 -20.67
C GLY A 259 9.47 9.50 -20.29
N SER A 260 10.42 9.88 -21.15
CA SER A 260 11.87 9.87 -20.94
C SER A 260 12.31 9.86 -19.47
N LEU A 261 13.03 8.82 -19.05
CA LEU A 261 13.69 8.69 -17.74
C LEU A 261 14.52 9.95 -17.44
N GLY A 262 13.92 10.88 -16.69
CA GLY A 262 14.60 12.07 -16.18
C GLY A 262 15.56 11.67 -15.07
N SER A 263 16.74 12.27 -15.05
CA SER A 263 17.71 12.09 -13.96
C SER A 263 17.09 12.48 -12.62
N TYR A 264 16.90 11.49 -11.76
CA TYR A 264 16.28 11.60 -10.45
C TYR A 264 17.13 12.42 -9.47
N THR A 265 16.52 13.38 -8.79
CA THR A 265 16.99 13.83 -7.47
C THR A 265 16.25 13.00 -6.44
N ALA A 266 16.98 12.13 -5.72
CA ALA A 266 16.43 11.38 -4.60
C ALA A 266 15.74 12.36 -3.64
N ILE A 267 14.43 12.18 -3.44
CA ILE A 267 13.80 12.66 -2.22
C ILE A 267 14.25 11.68 -1.15
N GLU A 268 15.00 12.14 -0.14
CA GLU A 268 15.22 11.35 1.08
C GLU A 268 13.86 11.14 1.75
N TRP A 269 13.17 10.09 1.34
CA TRP A 269 11.98 9.62 2.02
C TRP A 269 12.44 8.84 3.24
N ASN A 270 12.38 9.47 4.42
CA ASN A 270 12.68 8.80 5.68
C ASN A 270 11.61 7.73 5.93
N PRO A 271 11.92 6.43 5.77
CA PRO A 271 10.94 5.38 5.86
C PRO A 271 10.74 5.05 7.34
N ASN A 272 9.71 5.61 8.00
CA ASN A 272 9.04 4.83 9.05
C ASN A 272 7.71 5.38 9.61
N PRO A 273 6.61 4.61 9.49
CA PRO A 273 5.76 4.41 10.68
C PRO A 273 5.61 2.96 11.26
N TYR A 274 6.62 2.09 11.08
CA TYR A 274 7.05 0.91 11.90
C TYR A 274 6.47 -0.50 11.64
N PRO A 275 7.27 -1.57 11.91
CA PRO A 275 7.31 -2.21 13.25
C PRO A 275 8.66 -2.15 13.98
N ALA A 276 8.61 -2.49 15.28
CA ALA A 276 9.54 -2.17 16.38
C ALA A 276 11.03 -2.04 16.00
N SER A 277 11.55 -0.83 16.12
CA SER A 277 12.98 -0.65 16.22
C SER A 277 13.39 -0.87 17.68
N ASN A 278 14.42 -1.67 17.87
CA ASN A 278 15.19 -1.83 19.10
C ASN A 278 15.99 -0.55 19.44
N VAL A 279 15.50 0.62 19.01
CA VAL A 279 16.15 1.92 19.07
C VAL A 279 15.57 2.72 20.24
N GLN A 280 16.42 3.48 20.90
CA GLN A 280 16.07 4.18 22.16
C GLN A 280 15.15 5.41 21.96
N SER A 281 15.02 5.89 20.73
CA SER A 281 14.18 7.03 20.36
C SER A 281 13.82 6.98 18.87
N GLU A 282 12.66 7.53 18.52
CA GLU A 282 12.13 7.59 17.16
C GLU A 282 11.53 8.98 16.90
N THR A 283 11.73 9.53 15.70
CA THR A 283 11.27 10.88 15.34
C THR A 283 10.41 10.82 14.09
N PHE A 284 9.24 11.44 14.14
CA PHE A 284 8.25 11.45 13.08
C PHE A 284 7.96 12.87 12.62
N VAL A 285 7.73 13.04 11.32
CA VAL A 285 7.25 14.29 10.74
C VAL A 285 5.84 14.02 10.22
N GLY A 286 4.84 14.55 10.91
CA GLY A 286 3.43 14.40 10.53
C GLY A 286 2.73 15.75 10.54
N PHE A 287 1.98 16.04 9.47
CA PHE A 287 1.06 17.18 9.40
C PHE A 287 -0.37 16.65 9.49
N GLY A 288 -1.11 17.05 10.55
CA GLY A 288 -2.56 16.82 10.65
C GLY A 288 -3.02 15.36 10.72
N SER A 289 -2.16 14.43 11.14
CA SER A 289 -2.43 12.99 11.15
C SER A 289 -2.69 12.40 12.55
N THR A 290 -3.56 11.39 12.62
CA THR A 290 -3.75 10.56 13.81
C THR A 290 -2.59 9.57 13.93
N VAL A 291 -1.93 9.53 15.08
CA VAL A 291 -0.79 8.63 15.34
C VAL A 291 -1.22 7.53 16.32
N VAL A 292 -1.18 6.27 15.88
CA VAL A 292 -1.45 5.10 16.72
C VAL A 292 -0.11 4.56 17.24
N ILE A 293 0.01 4.43 18.56
CA ILE A 293 1.27 4.02 19.21
C ILE A 293 1.12 2.58 19.71
N PRO A 294 2.03 1.65 19.34
CA PRO A 294 2.07 0.31 19.92
C PRO A 294 2.30 0.36 21.44
N ILE A 295 1.85 -0.66 22.16
CA ILE A 295 1.94 -0.71 23.62
C ILE A 295 3.42 -0.62 24.06
N PRO A 296 3.81 0.42 24.80
CA PRO A 296 5.15 0.48 25.32
C PRO A 296 5.31 -0.53 26.48
N SER A 297 6.38 -1.33 26.42
CA SER A 297 6.76 -2.29 27.47
C SER A 297 7.46 -1.63 28.67
N SER A 298 7.78 -0.34 28.55
CA SER A 298 8.38 0.52 29.57
C SER A 298 7.76 1.91 29.53
N THR A 299 8.00 2.75 30.53
CA THR A 299 7.51 4.14 30.50
C THR A 299 8.18 4.90 29.35
N THR A 300 7.41 5.41 28.39
CA THR A 300 7.89 6.13 27.19
C THR A 300 7.51 7.60 27.26
N GLN A 301 8.40 8.49 26.81
CA GLN A 301 8.13 9.92 26.66
C GLN A 301 7.78 10.25 25.21
N ILE A 302 6.74 11.05 25.00
CA ILE A 302 6.32 11.61 23.71
C ILE A 302 6.53 13.11 23.78
N ILE A 303 7.35 13.65 22.89
CA ILE A 303 7.71 15.06 22.81
C ILE A 303 7.00 15.67 21.59
N LEU A 304 6.17 16.67 21.82
CA LEU A 304 5.40 17.40 20.81
C LEU A 304 5.86 18.86 20.81
N GLY A 305 6.81 19.22 19.95
CA GLY A 305 7.45 20.54 20.01
C GLY A 305 8.15 20.76 21.35
N THR A 306 7.59 21.60 22.22
CA THR A 306 8.09 21.84 23.60
C THR A 306 7.39 21.02 24.67
N ASP A 307 6.28 20.35 24.34
CA ASP A 307 5.49 19.59 25.31
C ASP A 307 6.01 18.16 25.44
N THR A 308 5.90 17.56 26.63
CA THR A 308 6.30 16.17 26.89
C THR A 308 5.19 15.40 27.62
N ILE A 309 4.85 14.23 27.10
CA ILE A 309 3.85 13.30 27.64
C ILE A 309 4.57 12.05 28.12
N SER A 310 4.22 11.55 29.31
CA SER A 310 4.75 10.26 29.80
C SER A 310 3.66 9.19 29.76
N VAL A 311 3.98 8.08 29.13
CA VAL A 311 3.09 6.94 28.94
C VAL A 311 3.72 5.72 29.60
N GLY A 312 3.09 5.19 30.65
CA GLY A 312 3.54 4.02 31.41
C GLY A 312 3.35 2.70 30.68
N VAL A 313 3.80 1.61 31.31
CA VAL A 313 3.69 0.24 30.80
C VAL A 313 2.23 -0.11 30.49
N GLY A 314 1.99 -0.69 29.32
CA GLY A 314 0.64 -0.95 28.82
C GLY A 314 0.08 0.20 27.98
N GLY A 315 0.72 1.39 28.05
CA GLY A 315 0.34 2.63 27.37
C GLY A 315 -0.42 3.67 28.23
N THR A 316 -0.36 3.57 29.57
CA THR A 316 -1.24 4.31 30.49
C THR A 316 -0.65 5.68 30.78
N PRO A 317 -1.34 6.82 30.61
CA PRO A 317 -0.77 8.12 30.93
C PRO A 317 -0.33 8.21 32.40
N VAL A 318 0.92 8.60 32.65
CA VAL A 318 1.47 8.82 34.00
C VAL A 318 1.41 10.32 34.26
N GLY A 319 0.55 10.78 35.19
CA GLY A 319 0.52 12.20 35.59
C GLY A 319 -0.68 13.04 35.11
N SER A 320 -1.79 12.40 34.73
CA SER A 320 -3.17 12.88 34.93
C SER A 320 -3.76 14.07 34.12
N ILE A 321 -3.08 14.69 33.15
CA ILE A 321 -3.79 15.59 32.19
C ILE A 321 -3.22 15.44 30.77
N PRO A 322 -4.03 15.08 29.75
CA PRO A 322 -3.63 15.16 28.35
C PRO A 322 -3.30 16.62 27.98
N PRO A 323 -2.14 16.91 27.37
CA PRO A 323 -1.83 18.27 26.92
C PRO A 323 -2.88 18.78 25.91
N THR A 324 -2.96 20.10 25.76
CA THR A 324 -3.84 20.73 24.77
C THR A 324 -3.51 20.21 23.36
N GLY A 325 -4.50 19.64 22.67
CA GLY A 325 -4.32 19.04 21.35
C GLY A 325 -4.22 17.50 21.35
N VAL A 326 -4.14 16.85 22.50
CA VAL A 326 -4.16 15.37 22.59
C VAL A 326 -5.47 14.89 23.19
N SER A 327 -6.25 14.10 22.44
CA SER A 327 -7.46 13.46 22.95
C SER A 327 -7.38 11.94 22.82
N LEU A 328 -7.84 11.23 23.85
CA LEU A 328 -7.95 9.77 23.80
C LEU A 328 -9.16 9.41 22.92
N LEU A 329 -8.92 8.75 21.80
CA LEU A 329 -9.96 8.27 20.88
C LEU A 329 -10.59 6.97 21.39
N ASN A 330 -9.77 6.05 21.90
CA ASN A 330 -10.24 4.77 22.41
C ASN A 330 -9.32 4.19 23.50
N ALA A 331 -9.93 3.50 24.46
CA ALA A 331 -9.28 2.74 25.52
C ALA A 331 -9.85 1.34 25.65
N ILE A 332 -9.52 0.48 24.69
CA ILE A 332 -9.78 -0.95 24.79
C ILE A 332 -8.47 -1.61 25.17
N THR A 333 -8.31 -2.00 26.44
CA THR A 333 -7.16 -2.78 26.87
C THR A 333 -6.97 -3.98 25.93
N PRO A 334 -5.77 -4.19 25.35
CA PRO A 334 -4.51 -3.56 25.73
C PRO A 334 -4.10 -2.34 24.85
N THR A 335 -4.93 -1.88 23.93
CA THR A 335 -4.62 -0.84 22.94
C THR A 335 -5.21 0.53 23.32
N TRP A 336 -4.37 1.55 23.31
CA TRP A 336 -4.79 2.94 23.43
C TRP A 336 -4.55 3.70 22.13
N THR A 337 -5.55 4.49 21.72
CA THR A 337 -5.49 5.31 20.50
C THR A 337 -5.62 6.77 20.88
N TYR A 338 -4.66 7.60 20.45
CA TYR A 338 -4.65 9.03 20.71
C TYR A 338 -4.83 9.81 19.41
N ASN A 339 -5.67 10.83 19.44
CA ASN A 339 -5.62 11.89 18.45
C ASN A 339 -4.60 12.92 18.91
N ILE A 340 -3.67 13.31 18.05
CA ILE A 340 -2.66 14.33 18.34
C ILE A 340 -2.86 15.44 17.31
N ILE A 341 -3.19 16.63 17.78
CA ILE A 341 -3.26 17.86 16.98
C ILE A 341 -2.00 18.65 17.31
N PRO A 342 -0.97 18.63 16.45
CA PRO A 342 0.23 19.42 16.67
C PRO A 342 -0.10 20.92 16.68
N PRO A 343 0.55 21.75 17.50
CA PRO A 343 0.44 23.20 17.36
C PRO A 343 0.94 23.63 15.98
N THR A 344 0.41 24.72 15.44
CA THR A 344 0.71 25.21 14.07
C THR A 344 2.20 25.49 13.80
N SER A 345 3.02 25.60 14.84
CA SER A 345 4.47 25.79 14.76
C SER A 345 5.29 24.49 14.89
N ALA A 346 4.67 23.34 15.15
CA ALA A 346 5.38 22.08 15.29
C ALA A 346 5.69 21.47 13.92
N ALA A 347 6.97 21.29 13.64
CA ALA A 347 7.46 20.60 12.43
C ALA A 347 7.86 19.14 12.71
N THR A 348 7.87 18.69 13.96
CA THR A 348 8.44 17.39 14.36
C THR A 348 7.81 16.87 15.66
N VAL A 349 7.58 15.56 15.72
CA VAL A 349 7.14 14.81 16.91
C VAL A 349 8.22 13.77 17.25
N THR A 350 8.72 13.76 18.48
CA THR A 350 9.85 12.88 18.90
C THR A 350 9.43 11.96 20.05
N PHE A 351 9.86 10.71 20.05
CA PHE A 351 9.61 9.73 21.11
C PHE A 351 10.94 9.33 21.75
N THR A 352 10.98 9.15 23.07
CA THR A 352 12.17 8.71 23.79
C THR A 352 11.81 7.70 24.87
N ALA A 353 12.37 6.49 24.79
CA ALA A 353 12.28 5.48 25.84
C ALA A 353 13.54 5.56 26.73
N PRO A 354 13.43 5.45 28.07
CA PRO A 354 14.59 5.48 28.94
C PRO A 354 15.26 4.10 29.02
N ILE A 355 16.57 4.01 28.74
CA ILE A 355 17.40 2.91 29.24
C ILE A 355 18.02 3.33 30.58
N GLY A 356 18.00 2.42 31.55
CA GLY A 356 18.77 2.56 32.78
C GLY A 356 20.28 2.57 32.48
N SER A 357 20.92 3.71 32.76
CA SER A 357 22.37 3.95 32.85
C SER A 357 23.19 3.99 31.54
N PRO A 358 24.28 4.79 31.48
CA PRO A 358 24.58 5.60 30.30
C PRO A 358 25.65 4.99 29.38
N ALA A 359 25.37 5.03 28.07
CA ALA A 359 26.39 5.25 27.04
C ALA A 359 25.73 6.07 25.92
N SER A 360 25.90 7.38 25.98
CA SER A 360 25.50 8.27 24.89
C SER A 360 26.56 8.23 23.79
N TYR A 361 26.18 7.76 22.61
CA TYR A 361 26.92 7.99 21.38
C TYR A 361 26.18 9.05 20.57
N ILE A 362 26.83 10.18 20.34
CA ILE A 362 26.39 11.21 19.41
C ILE A 362 27.34 11.14 18.23
N SER A 363 26.87 10.66 17.07
CA SER A 363 27.57 10.93 15.81
C SER A 363 27.00 12.21 15.22
N ALA A 364 27.80 13.27 15.18
CA ALA A 364 27.47 14.45 14.39
C ALA A 364 27.98 14.22 12.97
N VAL A 365 27.06 14.06 12.01
CA VAL A 365 27.38 14.16 10.58
C VAL A 365 27.29 15.65 10.23
N ALA A 366 28.38 16.24 9.74
CA ALA A 366 28.33 17.60 9.24
C ALA A 366 27.49 17.62 7.96
N ALA A 367 26.47 18.47 7.90
CA ALA A 367 25.71 18.71 6.69
C ALA A 367 26.66 19.22 5.59
N PRO A 368 26.65 18.64 4.38
CA PRO A 368 27.51 19.10 3.29
C PRO A 368 27.21 20.56 2.97
N THR A 369 28.27 21.33 2.71
CA THR A 369 28.15 22.78 2.51
C THR A 369 27.73 23.14 1.08
N SER A 370 27.63 22.17 0.17
CA SER A 370 27.22 22.37 -1.22
C SER A 370 26.60 21.11 -1.85
N PRO A 371 25.66 21.25 -2.81
CA PRO A 371 25.13 20.12 -3.57
C PRO A 371 26.21 19.42 -4.41
N GLY A 372 26.34 18.09 -4.29
CA GLY A 372 27.27 17.26 -5.08
C GLY A 372 28.55 16.81 -4.35
N ASP A 373 28.71 17.09 -3.06
CA ASP A 373 29.80 16.54 -2.27
C ASP A 373 29.71 15.00 -2.15
N PRO A 374 30.84 14.26 -2.22
CA PRO A 374 30.83 12.80 -2.13
C PRO A 374 30.34 12.32 -0.76
N ALA A 375 29.61 11.20 -0.74
CA ALA A 375 29.13 10.58 0.49
C ALA A 375 30.30 10.26 1.44
N GLN A 376 30.22 10.73 2.68
CA GLN A 376 31.19 10.43 3.72
C GLN A 376 30.84 9.09 4.37
N THR A 377 31.78 8.14 4.38
CA THR A 377 31.61 6.86 5.08
C THR A 377 31.78 7.05 6.59
N VAL A 378 30.76 6.72 7.36
CA VAL A 378 30.85 6.64 8.83
C VAL A 378 31.06 5.17 9.22
N SER A 379 32.20 4.86 9.84
CA SER A 379 32.48 3.55 10.40
C SER A 379 32.03 3.50 11.86
N GLY A 380 31.01 2.69 12.17
CA GLY A 380 30.70 2.28 13.54
C GLY A 380 31.75 1.30 14.07
N PRO A 381 31.82 1.09 15.41
CA PRO A 381 32.76 0.11 15.97
C PRO A 381 32.43 -1.31 15.48
N ASN A 382 33.47 -2.15 15.34
CA ASN A 382 33.31 -3.54 14.93
C ASN A 382 32.50 -4.36 15.95
N GLY A 383 31.48 -5.08 15.46
CA GLY A 383 30.78 -6.15 16.15
C GLY A 383 29.37 -5.80 16.61
N ASP A 384 28.35 -6.14 15.81
CA ASP A 384 27.46 -7.30 16.00
C ASP A 384 26.43 -7.36 14.86
#